data_AF-A0A7X1N7C6-F1
#
_entry.id   AF-A0A7X1N7C6-F1
#
_cell.length_a   1.000
_cell.length_b   1.000
_cell.length_c   1.000
_cell.angle_alpha   90.00
_cell.angle_beta   90.00
_cell.angle_gamma   90.00
#
_symmetry.space_group_name_H-M   'P 1'
#
loop_
_entity.id
_entity.type
_entity.pdbx_description
1 polymer ?
#
loop_
_entity_poly.entity_id
_entity_poly.type
_entity_poly.pdbx_seq_one_letter_code
_entity_poly.pdbx_strand_id
1 'polypeptide(L)'
;MKMIDRRVIAGVAGVVCFFAIAVVGSRFYLEKRAVARVQQETEQIRREAAARHPDQPLSLAMAKDASARMSAELHNESDEKKRQLRAAAVFYGFYEANTVVRTEYCRELGVDIGPFVKAFESRHVDLLQKAKKLSADFPTTVEHATELMKPQMREVIAQEAADAAAKGRMSKRQVCEFVAGHADAIASRGTFAKIQPDAYAILNDAH
;
A
#
# COMPACT_ATOMS: atom_id res chain seq x y z
N MET A 1 4.46 -13.18 22.87
CA MET A 1 3.46 -12.46 22.04
C MET A 1 2.08 -13.04 22.32
N LYS A 2 1.17 -12.26 22.90
CA LYS A 2 -0.18 -12.69 23.26
C LYS A 2 -1.03 -12.93 22.00
N MET A 3 -2.13 -13.67 22.13
CA MET A 3 -3.02 -13.99 21.00
C MET A 3 -3.62 -12.73 20.35
N ILE A 4 -3.87 -11.70 21.15
CA ILE A 4 -4.36 -10.38 20.69
C ILE A 4 -3.31 -9.72 19.81
N ASP A 5 -2.04 -9.68 20.23
CA ASP A 5 -0.93 -9.11 19.45
C ASP A 5 -0.83 -9.78 18.07
N ARG A 6 -0.91 -11.11 17.99
CA ARG A 6 -0.88 -11.84 16.71
C ARG A 6 -2.02 -11.43 15.77
N ARG A 7 -3.22 -11.21 16.32
CA ARG A 7 -4.44 -10.86 15.57
C ARG A 7 -4.39 -9.43 15.05
N VAL A 8 -3.91 -8.49 15.86
CA VAL A 8 -3.76 -7.07 15.51
C VAL A 8 -2.62 -6.88 14.51
N ILE A 9 -1.46 -7.51 14.72
CA ILE A 9 -0.35 -7.46 13.76
C ILE A 9 -0.80 -7.93 12.37
N ALA A 10 -1.59 -9.00 12.29
CA ALA A 10 -2.11 -9.48 11.00
C ALA A 10 -3.10 -8.50 10.33
N GLY A 11 -3.84 -7.70 11.12
CA GLY A 11 -4.74 -6.67 10.58
C GLY A 11 -4.00 -5.43 10.10
N VAL A 12 -2.98 -4.98 10.84
CA VAL A 12 -2.23 -3.76 10.52
C VAL A 12 -1.13 -3.99 9.48
N ALA A 13 -0.67 -5.23 9.33
CA ALA A 13 0.19 -5.65 8.22
C ALA A 13 -0.59 -5.90 6.92
N GLY A 14 -1.92 -5.70 6.90
CA GLY A 14 -2.85 -5.92 5.78
C GLY A 14 -2.90 -4.77 4.76
N VAL A 15 -1.73 -4.25 4.41
CA VAL A 15 -1.34 -3.53 3.19
C VAL A 15 -2.35 -2.78 2.33
N VAL A 16 -2.12 -1.48 2.28
CA VAL A 16 -2.38 -0.60 1.14
C VAL A 16 -1.43 -0.93 -0.02
N CYS A 17 -1.88 -1.77 -0.95
CA CYS A 17 -1.32 -1.85 -2.30
C CYS A 17 -2.42 -1.53 -3.29
N PHE A 18 -2.86 -0.29 -3.25
CA PHE A 18 -3.46 0.33 -4.42
C PHE A 18 -2.43 1.24 -5.04
N PHE A 19 -2.69 1.70 -6.26
CA PHE A 19 -1.90 2.72 -6.95
C PHE A 19 -0.76 2.25 -7.87
N ALA A 20 -1.02 1.28 -8.74
CA ALA A 20 -0.43 1.36 -10.08
C ALA A 20 -1.45 2.01 -11.01
N ILE A 21 -1.52 3.33 -11.00
CA ILE A 21 -2.28 4.03 -12.04
C ILE A 21 -1.43 4.07 -13.29
N ALA A 22 -2.08 3.88 -14.43
CA ALA A 22 -1.64 4.19 -15.78
C ALA A 22 -1.24 5.67 -16.01
N VAL A 23 -0.35 6.24 -15.18
CA VAL A 23 0.29 7.55 -15.37
C VAL A 23 1.26 7.51 -16.55
N VAL A 24 1.59 6.32 -17.03
CA VAL A 24 2.49 6.07 -18.17
C VAL A 24 2.02 6.71 -19.48
N GLY A 25 0.76 7.16 -19.58
CA GLY A 25 0.17 7.56 -20.86
C GLY A 25 0.01 9.05 -21.14
N SER A 26 -0.07 9.95 -20.14
CA SER A 26 -0.71 11.22 -20.46
C SER A 26 -0.45 12.43 -19.56
N ARG A 27 0.00 13.52 -20.20
CA ARG A 27 0.18 14.87 -19.67
C ARG A 27 -1.05 15.36 -18.88
N PHE A 28 -0.84 15.78 -17.63
CA PHE A 28 -1.56 16.73 -16.73
C PHE A 28 -3.09 16.96 -16.86
N TYR A 29 -3.68 17.01 -18.06
CA TYR A 29 -5.13 17.10 -18.29
C TYR A 29 -5.91 15.85 -17.83
N LEU A 30 -5.19 14.78 -17.52
CA LEU A 30 -5.74 13.51 -17.06
C LEU A 30 -5.69 13.32 -15.55
N GLU A 31 -5.12 14.25 -14.77
CA GLU A 31 -5.01 14.07 -13.30
C GLU A 31 -6.37 13.99 -12.60
N LYS A 32 -7.28 14.96 -12.85
CA LYS A 32 -8.62 14.91 -12.23
C LYS A 32 -9.41 13.67 -12.65
N ARG A 33 -9.29 13.25 -13.91
CA ARG A 33 -9.93 12.02 -14.42
C ARG A 33 -9.25 10.76 -13.87
N ALA A 34 -7.93 10.78 -13.67
CA ALA A 34 -7.17 9.70 -13.10
C ALA A 34 -7.52 9.52 -11.62
N VAL A 35 -7.55 10.61 -10.84
CA VAL A 35 -8.02 10.59 -9.44
C VAL A 35 -9.46 10.11 -9.34
N ALA A 36 -10.37 10.62 -10.18
CA ALA A 36 -11.75 10.17 -10.20
C ALA A 36 -11.88 8.68 -10.58
N ARG A 37 -11.09 8.22 -11.56
CA ARG A 37 -11.03 6.81 -11.95
C ARG A 37 -10.52 5.93 -10.83
N VAL A 38 -9.51 6.37 -10.10
CA VAL A 38 -8.95 5.64 -8.95
C VAL A 38 -9.95 5.55 -7.82
N GLN A 39 -10.68 6.63 -7.55
CA GLN A 39 -11.79 6.61 -6.59
C GLN A 39 -12.82 5.57 -7.03
N GLN A 40 -13.25 5.60 -8.29
CA GLN A 40 -14.20 4.63 -8.81
C GLN A 40 -13.70 3.18 -8.72
N GLU A 41 -12.44 2.93 -9.10
CA GLU A 41 -11.81 1.62 -9.02
C GLU A 41 -11.66 1.16 -7.56
N THR A 42 -11.31 2.05 -6.65
CA THR A 42 -11.21 1.76 -5.20
C THR A 42 -12.58 1.40 -4.63
N GLU A 43 -13.63 2.17 -4.96
CA GLU A 43 -15.00 1.87 -4.54
C GLU A 43 -15.52 0.57 -5.15
N GLN A 44 -15.19 0.31 -6.41
CA GLN A 44 -15.56 -0.94 -7.06
C GLN A 44 -14.89 -2.12 -6.34
N ILE A 45 -13.60 -2.03 -6.03
CA ILE A 45 -12.89 -3.09 -5.33
C ILE A 45 -13.41 -3.25 -3.92
N ARG A 46 -13.72 -2.15 -3.22
CA ARG A 46 -14.38 -2.20 -1.91
C ARG A 46 -15.69 -2.99 -1.96
N ARG A 47 -16.58 -2.67 -2.91
CA ARG A 47 -17.87 -3.37 -3.08
C ARG A 47 -17.68 -4.84 -3.43
N GLU A 48 -16.82 -5.14 -4.39
CA GLU A 48 -16.57 -6.52 -4.81
C GLU A 48 -15.90 -7.35 -3.72
N ALA A 49 -14.95 -6.78 -2.99
CA ALA A 49 -14.25 -7.45 -1.91
C ALA A 49 -15.22 -7.76 -0.76
N ALA A 50 -16.11 -6.82 -0.41
CA ALA A 50 -17.15 -7.04 0.58
C ALA A 50 -18.11 -8.17 0.16
N ALA A 51 -18.47 -8.24 -1.13
CA ALA A 51 -19.35 -9.28 -1.65
C ALA A 51 -18.67 -10.66 -1.75
N ARG A 52 -17.39 -10.71 -2.17
CA ARG A 52 -16.65 -11.96 -2.38
C ARG A 52 -16.07 -12.55 -1.10
N HIS A 53 -15.78 -11.73 -0.09
CA HIS A 53 -15.16 -12.15 1.16
C HIS A 53 -15.91 -11.64 2.39
N PRO A 54 -17.20 -11.98 2.57
CA PRO A 54 -18.05 -11.42 3.64
C PRO A 54 -17.55 -11.74 5.06
N ASP A 55 -16.78 -12.81 5.22
CA ASP A 55 -16.24 -13.26 6.52
C ASP A 55 -14.86 -12.68 6.84
N GLN A 56 -14.32 -11.80 5.99
CA GLN A 56 -12.99 -11.19 6.18
C GLN A 56 -13.11 -9.71 6.56
N PRO A 57 -12.14 -9.17 7.34
CA PRO A 57 -11.99 -7.73 7.47
C PRO A 57 -11.86 -7.08 6.08
N LEU A 58 -12.57 -5.99 5.86
CA LEU A 58 -12.70 -5.37 4.55
C LEU A 58 -11.35 -4.96 3.95
N SER A 59 -10.45 -4.41 4.77
CA SER A 59 -9.08 -4.07 4.35
C SER A 59 -8.30 -5.27 3.81
N LEU A 60 -8.40 -6.43 4.47
CA LEU A 60 -7.74 -7.66 4.03
C LEU A 60 -8.35 -8.18 2.72
N ALA A 61 -9.67 -8.16 2.61
CA ALA A 61 -10.38 -8.55 1.40
C ALA A 61 -10.00 -7.65 0.21
N MET A 62 -9.99 -6.33 0.43
CA MET A 62 -9.56 -5.34 -0.55
C MET A 62 -8.11 -5.58 -0.99
N ALA A 63 -7.17 -5.77 -0.05
CA ALA A 63 -5.76 -6.02 -0.36
C ALA A 63 -5.55 -7.29 -1.20
N LYS A 64 -6.28 -8.36 -0.89
CA LYS A 64 -6.24 -9.62 -1.65
C LYS A 64 -6.71 -9.42 -3.08
N ASP A 65 -7.84 -8.75 -3.28
CA ASP A 65 -8.39 -8.50 -4.60
C ASP A 65 -7.55 -7.49 -5.40
N ALA A 66 -6.95 -6.51 -4.72
CA ALA A 66 -5.97 -5.58 -5.29
C ALA A 66 -4.77 -6.31 -5.88
N SER A 67 -4.16 -7.18 -5.06
CA SER A 67 -2.97 -7.94 -5.41
C SER A 67 -3.25 -8.88 -6.59
N ALA A 68 -4.39 -9.57 -6.60
CA ALA A 68 -4.78 -10.41 -7.72
C ALA A 68 -4.97 -9.63 -9.03
N ARG A 69 -5.61 -8.44 -8.97
CA ARG A 69 -5.76 -7.57 -10.14
C ARG A 69 -4.42 -7.06 -10.64
N MET A 70 -3.54 -6.62 -9.73
CA MET A 70 -2.21 -6.14 -10.06
C MET A 70 -1.36 -7.22 -10.72
N SER A 71 -1.38 -8.44 -10.16
CA SER A 71 -0.74 -9.62 -10.76
C SER A 71 -1.22 -9.85 -12.20
N ALA A 72 -2.54 -9.83 -12.43
CA ALA A 72 -3.09 -9.99 -13.77
C ALA A 72 -2.67 -8.86 -14.72
N GLU A 73 -2.66 -7.60 -14.25
CA GLU A 73 -2.19 -6.46 -15.04
C GLU A 73 -0.71 -6.54 -15.40
N LEU A 74 0.14 -7.03 -14.50
CA LEU A 74 1.57 -7.23 -14.76
C LEU A 74 1.79 -8.37 -15.76
N HIS A 75 1.07 -9.48 -15.63
CA HIS A 75 1.16 -10.61 -16.56
C HIS A 75 0.64 -10.28 -17.97
N ASN A 76 -0.37 -9.42 -18.08
CA ASN A 76 -0.96 -9.01 -19.36
C ASN A 76 -0.20 -7.86 -20.03
N GLU A 77 0.77 -7.23 -19.35
CA GLU A 77 1.59 -6.18 -19.94
C GLU A 77 2.73 -6.77 -20.77
N SER A 78 2.60 -6.68 -22.09
CA SER A 78 3.57 -7.21 -23.05
C SER A 78 4.83 -6.34 -23.17
N ASP A 79 4.72 -5.05 -22.89
CA ASP A 79 5.85 -4.12 -22.90
C ASP A 79 6.63 -4.23 -21.58
N GLU A 80 7.84 -4.76 -21.64
CA GLU A 80 8.70 -4.98 -20.48
C GLU A 80 8.97 -3.70 -19.69
N LYS A 81 9.21 -2.57 -20.39
CA LYS A 81 9.48 -1.28 -19.74
C LYS A 81 8.25 -0.80 -18.98
N LYS A 82 7.06 -0.92 -19.57
CA LYS A 82 5.81 -0.58 -18.89
C LYS A 82 5.53 -1.50 -17.70
N ARG A 83 5.83 -2.80 -17.84
CA ARG A 83 5.67 -3.78 -16.77
C ARG A 83 6.59 -3.47 -15.58
N GLN A 84 7.87 -3.18 -15.84
CA GLN A 84 8.83 -2.76 -14.82
C GLN A 84 8.42 -1.46 -14.14
N LEU A 85 7.96 -0.47 -14.91
CA LEU A 85 7.46 0.78 -14.32
C LEU A 85 6.23 0.53 -13.44
N ARG A 86 5.28 -0.30 -13.90
CA ARG A 86 4.09 -0.62 -13.11
C ARG A 86 4.49 -1.26 -11.79
N ALA A 87 5.43 -2.21 -11.80
CA ALA A 87 5.96 -2.82 -10.58
C ALA A 87 6.62 -1.78 -9.64
N ALA A 88 7.40 -0.84 -10.20
CA ALA A 88 7.98 0.26 -9.42
C ALA A 88 6.91 1.17 -8.80
N ALA A 89 5.87 1.54 -9.55
CA ALA A 89 4.76 2.35 -9.05
C ALA A 89 4.00 1.66 -7.91
N VAL A 90 3.75 0.35 -8.01
CA VAL A 90 3.14 -0.45 -6.93
C VAL A 90 4.00 -0.41 -5.67
N PHE A 91 5.31 -0.58 -5.81
CA PHE A 91 6.22 -0.51 -4.67
C PHE A 91 6.24 0.88 -4.02
N TYR A 92 6.25 1.95 -4.81
CA TYR A 92 6.18 3.30 -4.28
C TYR A 92 4.88 3.57 -3.53
N GLY A 93 3.73 3.18 -4.08
CA GLY A 93 2.45 3.32 -3.38
C GLY A 93 2.45 2.58 -2.04
N PHE A 94 3.02 1.38 -2.01
CA PHE A 94 3.24 0.61 -0.78
C PHE A 94 4.17 1.32 0.21
N TYR A 95 5.29 1.86 -0.27
CA TYR A 95 6.29 2.54 0.55
C TYR A 95 5.72 3.82 1.18
N GLU A 96 5.11 4.67 0.37
CA GLU A 96 4.53 5.96 0.76
C GLU A 96 3.31 5.78 1.68
N ALA A 97 2.46 4.79 1.43
CA ALA A 97 1.34 4.51 2.31
C ALA A 97 1.80 4.18 3.74
N ASN A 98 2.92 3.49 3.90
CA ASN A 98 3.44 3.07 5.20
C ASN A 98 4.37 4.10 5.88
N THR A 99 5.11 4.89 5.10
CA THR A 99 6.11 5.83 5.65
C THR A 99 5.57 7.26 5.78
N VAL A 100 4.70 7.68 4.86
CA VAL A 100 4.14 9.04 4.83
C VAL A 100 2.69 9.02 5.29
N VAL A 101 1.79 8.35 4.57
CA VAL A 101 0.34 8.47 4.81
C VAL A 101 -0.06 7.91 6.17
N ARG A 102 0.46 6.75 6.56
CA ARG A 102 0.22 6.17 7.89
C ARG A 102 0.77 7.04 9.01
N THR A 103 1.93 7.67 8.80
CA THR A 103 2.54 8.58 9.76
C THR A 103 1.65 9.79 10.00
N GLU A 104 1.16 10.41 8.93
CA GLU A 104 0.24 11.54 9.04
C GLU A 104 -1.07 11.15 9.73
N TYR A 105 -1.66 10.02 9.34
CA TYR A 105 -2.87 9.50 9.95
C TYR A 105 -2.71 9.27 11.47
N CYS A 106 -1.62 8.61 11.88
CA CYS A 106 -1.38 8.36 13.30
C CYS A 106 -1.02 9.63 14.08
N ARG A 107 -0.33 10.59 13.45
CA ARG A 107 0.00 11.89 14.06
C ARG A 107 -1.25 12.70 14.38
N GLU A 108 -2.27 12.67 13.51
CA GLU A 108 -3.56 13.30 13.79
C GLU A 108 -4.30 12.69 14.99
N LEU A 109 -4.02 11.42 15.31
CA LEU A 109 -4.52 10.76 16.52
C LEU A 109 -3.61 11.00 17.75
N GLY A 110 -2.58 11.83 17.61
CA GLY A 110 -1.63 12.17 18.67
C GLY A 110 -0.58 11.08 18.93
N VAL A 111 -0.29 10.22 17.95
CA VAL A 111 0.66 9.11 18.09
C VAL A 111 1.79 9.23 17.08
N ASP A 112 3.03 9.21 17.57
CA ASP A 112 4.21 9.10 16.73
C ASP A 112 4.55 7.63 16.46
N ILE A 113 4.62 7.26 15.18
CA ILE A 113 5.00 5.93 14.71
C ILE A 113 6.42 5.89 14.11
N GLY A 114 7.25 6.88 14.38
CA GLY A 114 8.65 6.95 13.94
C GLY A 114 9.45 5.64 14.09
N PRO A 115 9.32 4.87 15.20
CA PRO A 115 9.95 3.56 15.31
C PRO A 115 9.54 2.58 14.19
N PHE A 116 8.25 2.56 13.82
CA PHE A 116 7.75 1.74 12.72
C PHE A 116 8.29 2.21 11.38
N VAL A 117 8.28 3.53 11.12
CA VAL A 117 8.81 4.10 9.87
C VAL A 117 10.26 3.69 9.69
N LYS A 118 11.11 3.92 10.70
CA LYS A 118 12.54 3.55 10.65
C LYS A 118 12.74 2.04 10.38
N ALA A 119 11.97 1.18 11.05
CA ALA A 119 12.04 -0.26 10.83
C ALA A 119 11.57 -0.68 9.44
N PHE A 120 10.55 0.00 8.90
CA PHE A 120 10.01 -0.26 7.58
C PHE A 120 10.96 0.21 6.47
N GLU A 121 11.51 1.43 6.57
CA GLU A 121 12.47 1.99 5.63
C GLU A 121 13.73 1.12 5.54
N SER A 122 14.31 0.74 6.69
CA SER A 122 15.50 -0.11 6.74
C SER A 122 15.31 -1.46 6.03
N ARG A 123 14.08 -1.97 5.95
CA ARG A 123 13.77 -3.26 5.30
C ARG A 123 13.52 -3.14 3.81
N HIS A 124 13.18 -1.95 3.31
CA HIS A 124 12.75 -1.73 1.94
C HIS A 124 13.67 -0.78 1.16
N VAL A 125 14.79 -0.35 1.75
CA VAL A 125 15.74 0.59 1.13
C VAL A 125 16.26 0.10 -0.22
N ASP A 126 16.61 -1.18 -0.36
CA ASP A 126 17.13 -1.72 -1.61
C ASP A 126 16.07 -1.71 -2.72
N LEU A 127 14.83 -2.09 -2.39
CA LEU A 127 13.71 -2.03 -3.33
C LEU A 127 13.37 -0.59 -3.71
N LEU A 128 13.50 0.37 -2.78
CA LEU A 128 13.30 1.78 -3.07
C LEU A 128 14.34 2.29 -4.08
N GLN A 129 15.61 1.91 -3.94
CA GLN A 129 16.63 2.30 -4.91
C GLN A 129 16.37 1.70 -6.30
N LYS A 130 15.92 0.43 -6.36
CA LYS A 130 15.54 -0.21 -7.62
C LYS A 130 14.35 0.48 -8.28
N ALA A 131 13.29 0.78 -7.52
CA ALA A 131 12.12 1.49 -8.01
C ALA A 131 12.46 2.91 -8.49
N LYS A 132 13.36 3.63 -7.78
CA LYS A 132 13.91 4.93 -8.20
C LYS A 132 14.63 4.84 -9.54
N LYS A 133 15.53 3.87 -9.70
CA LYS A 133 16.28 3.67 -10.94
C LYS A 133 15.35 3.42 -12.14
N LEU A 134 14.33 2.59 -11.97
CA LEU A 134 13.38 2.25 -13.04
C LEU A 134 12.43 3.39 -13.43
N SER A 135 12.23 4.36 -12.54
CA SER A 135 11.33 5.49 -12.75
C SER A 135 12.04 6.79 -13.16
N ALA A 136 13.39 6.80 -13.19
CA ALA A 136 14.20 8.01 -13.39
C ALA A 136 13.89 8.79 -14.68
N ASP A 137 13.55 8.08 -15.77
CA ASP A 137 13.33 8.68 -17.09
C ASP A 137 11.85 9.04 -17.37
N PHE A 138 10.96 8.90 -16.38
CA PHE A 138 9.54 9.12 -16.61
C PHE A 138 9.11 10.58 -16.39
N PRO A 139 8.23 11.11 -17.26
CA PRO A 139 7.86 12.53 -17.27
C PRO A 139 6.99 12.97 -16.09
N THR A 140 6.37 12.02 -15.38
CA THR A 140 5.68 12.26 -14.10
C THR A 140 6.41 11.47 -13.04
N THR A 141 6.89 12.15 -12.00
CA THR A 141 7.53 11.49 -10.87
C THR A 141 6.50 10.66 -10.12
N VAL A 142 6.92 9.50 -9.62
CA VAL A 142 6.03 8.63 -8.85
C VAL A 142 5.56 9.33 -7.58
N GLU A 143 6.40 10.21 -7.04
CA GLU A 143 6.12 11.08 -5.90
C GLU A 143 4.93 12.02 -6.17
N HIS A 144 4.82 12.62 -7.36
CA HIS A 144 3.67 13.47 -7.71
C HIS A 144 2.38 12.66 -7.83
N ALA A 145 2.47 11.46 -8.42
CA ALA A 145 1.32 10.55 -8.47
C ALA A 145 0.85 10.20 -7.05
N THR A 146 1.76 9.88 -6.13
CA THR A 146 1.45 9.59 -4.72
C THR A 146 0.67 10.72 -4.07
N GLU A 147 1.10 11.97 -4.24
CA GLU A 147 0.40 13.12 -3.64
C GLU A 147 -1.04 13.25 -4.14
N LEU A 148 -1.30 12.98 -5.42
CA LEU A 148 -2.66 12.96 -5.97
C LEU A 148 -3.55 11.85 -5.37
N MET A 149 -2.94 10.74 -4.95
CA MET A 149 -3.60 9.53 -4.45
C MET A 149 -3.68 9.45 -2.93
N LYS A 150 -3.01 10.38 -2.25
CA LYS A 150 -2.91 10.45 -0.79
C LYS A 150 -4.27 10.43 -0.08
N PRO A 151 -5.34 11.10 -0.57
CA PRO A 151 -6.67 10.98 0.04
C PRO A 151 -7.19 9.54 0.05
N GLN A 152 -7.02 8.81 -1.05
CA GLN A 152 -7.48 7.42 -1.17
C GLN A 152 -6.59 6.48 -0.35
N MET A 153 -5.27 6.68 -0.36
CA MET A 153 -4.34 5.96 0.54
C MET A 153 -4.80 6.10 2.00
N ARG A 154 -5.15 7.32 2.39
CA ARG A 154 -5.60 7.63 3.75
C ARG A 154 -6.91 6.92 4.10
N GLU A 155 -7.87 6.83 3.18
CA GLU A 155 -9.10 6.06 3.41
C GLU A 155 -8.80 4.58 3.68
N VAL A 156 -7.88 3.98 2.92
CA VAL A 156 -7.50 2.58 3.13
C VAL A 156 -6.80 2.41 4.48
N ILE A 157 -5.85 3.29 4.84
CA ILE A 157 -5.21 3.29 6.17
C ILE A 157 -6.25 3.42 7.29
N ALA A 158 -7.24 4.30 7.11
CA ALA A 158 -8.31 4.49 8.09
C ALA A 158 -9.20 3.25 8.23
N GLN A 159 -9.46 2.52 7.13
CA GLN A 159 -10.17 1.25 7.14
C GLN A 159 -9.35 0.13 7.82
N GLU A 160 -8.06 0.02 7.51
CA GLU A 160 -7.14 -0.93 8.18
C GLU A 160 -7.12 -0.68 9.70
N ALA A 161 -7.02 0.58 10.11
CA ALA A 161 -7.06 0.96 11.52
C ALA A 161 -8.41 0.61 12.16
N ALA A 162 -9.53 0.77 11.44
CA ALA A 162 -10.86 0.40 11.92
C ALA A 162 -11.00 -1.13 12.08
N ASP A 163 -10.53 -1.91 11.11
CA ASP A 163 -10.58 -3.37 11.15
C ASP A 163 -9.69 -3.93 12.28
N ALA A 164 -8.49 -3.39 12.42
CA ALA A 164 -7.58 -3.74 13.51
C ALA A 164 -8.17 -3.35 14.88
N ALA A 165 -8.78 -2.16 14.97
CA ALA A 165 -9.46 -1.69 16.17
C ALA A 165 -10.60 -2.63 16.58
N ALA A 166 -11.48 -3.00 15.64
CA ALA A 166 -12.58 -3.93 15.88
C ALA A 166 -12.07 -5.30 16.34
N LYS A 167 -11.07 -5.85 15.65
CA LYS A 167 -10.48 -7.16 15.97
C LYS A 167 -9.74 -7.19 17.31
N GLY A 168 -9.07 -6.10 17.64
CA GLY A 168 -8.30 -5.93 18.88
C GLY A 168 -9.14 -5.46 20.07
N ARG A 169 -10.38 -5.01 19.85
CA ARG A 169 -11.19 -4.24 20.82
C ARG A 169 -10.42 -3.01 21.33
N MET A 170 -9.81 -2.29 20.39
CA MET A 170 -8.97 -1.13 20.62
C MET A 170 -9.59 0.09 19.94
N SER A 171 -9.23 1.31 20.36
CA SER A 171 -9.47 2.51 19.58
C SER A 171 -8.49 2.59 18.40
N LYS A 172 -8.80 3.41 17.39
CA LYS A 172 -7.88 3.67 16.26
C LYS A 172 -6.55 4.26 16.74
N ARG A 173 -6.58 5.12 17.77
CA ARG A 173 -5.39 5.65 18.44
C ARG A 173 -4.55 4.52 19.05
N GLN A 174 -5.19 3.60 19.78
CA GLN A 174 -4.51 2.45 20.36
C GLN A 174 -3.92 1.52 19.29
N VAL A 175 -4.52 1.42 18.09
CA VAL A 175 -3.90 0.73 16.95
C VAL A 175 -2.60 1.41 16.52
N CYS A 176 -2.56 2.75 16.42
CA CYS A 176 -1.33 3.48 16.13
C CYS A 176 -0.28 3.30 17.25
N GLU A 177 -0.68 3.32 18.53
CA GLU A 177 0.22 3.05 19.66
C GLU A 177 0.79 1.62 19.58
N PHE A 178 -0.05 0.66 19.17
CA PHE A 178 0.37 -0.71 18.93
C PHE A 178 1.38 -0.79 17.77
N VAL A 179 1.18 -0.02 16.69
CA VAL A 179 2.15 0.09 15.58
C VAL A 179 3.50 0.57 16.06
N ALA A 180 3.52 1.66 16.82
CA ALA A 180 4.75 2.21 17.39
C ALA A 180 5.46 1.21 18.31
N GLY A 181 4.71 0.55 19.21
CA GLY A 181 5.24 -0.41 20.19
C GLY A 181 5.68 -1.76 19.62
N HIS A 182 5.25 -2.11 18.40
CA HIS A 182 5.57 -3.39 17.75
C HIS A 182 6.17 -3.20 16.35
N ALA A 183 6.89 -2.09 16.16
CA ALA A 183 7.49 -1.64 14.91
C ALA A 183 8.12 -2.77 14.08
N ASP A 184 9.12 -3.46 14.63
CA ASP A 184 9.84 -4.54 13.91
C ASP A 184 8.96 -5.73 13.55
N ALA A 185 8.05 -6.13 14.45
CA ALA A 185 7.17 -7.27 14.24
C ALA A 185 6.14 -6.99 13.14
N ILE A 186 5.70 -5.74 12.99
CA ILE A 186 4.77 -5.32 11.94
C ILE A 186 5.52 -5.14 10.63
N ALA A 187 6.65 -4.42 10.65
CA ALA A 187 7.48 -4.19 9.47
C ALA A 187 8.03 -5.49 8.86
N SER A 188 8.32 -6.51 9.67
CA SER A 188 8.76 -7.83 9.18
C SER A 188 7.66 -8.70 8.58
N ARG A 189 6.38 -8.39 8.83
CA ARG A 189 5.23 -9.17 8.34
C ARG A 189 4.56 -8.56 7.13
N GLY A 190 4.59 -7.24 7.00
CA GLY A 190 4.15 -6.51 5.83
C GLY A 190 5.29 -6.30 4.84
N THR A 191 5.93 -7.36 4.34
CA THR A 191 7.02 -7.25 3.35
C THR A 191 6.48 -7.22 1.94
N PHE A 192 7.01 -6.35 1.08
CA PHE A 192 6.52 -6.21 -0.30
C PHE A 192 6.43 -7.55 -1.05
N ALA A 193 7.44 -8.40 -0.92
CA ALA A 193 7.49 -9.74 -1.52
C ALA A 193 6.31 -10.64 -1.16
N LYS A 194 5.75 -10.50 0.04
CA LYS A 194 4.60 -11.31 0.48
C LYS A 194 3.29 -10.81 -0.11
N ILE A 195 3.23 -9.52 -0.42
CA ILE A 195 1.99 -8.81 -0.69
C ILE A 195 1.78 -8.67 -2.19
N GLN A 196 2.87 -8.38 -2.91
CA GLN A 196 2.93 -8.20 -4.35
C GLN A 196 4.11 -9.04 -4.87
N PRO A 197 4.01 -10.38 -4.81
CA PRO A 197 5.11 -11.26 -5.19
C PRO A 197 5.57 -11.04 -6.63
N ASP A 198 4.65 -10.84 -7.57
CA ASP A 198 4.98 -10.65 -8.99
C ASP A 198 5.69 -9.30 -9.23
N ALA A 199 5.19 -8.22 -8.62
CA ALA A 199 5.86 -6.92 -8.68
C ALA A 199 7.25 -6.97 -8.02
N TYR A 200 7.38 -7.69 -6.90
CA TYR A 200 8.66 -7.90 -6.24
C TYR A 200 9.63 -8.69 -7.13
N ALA A 201 9.17 -9.74 -7.81
CA ALA A 201 10.00 -10.49 -8.75
C ALA A 201 10.49 -9.58 -9.89
N ILE A 202 9.58 -8.84 -10.53
CA ILE A 202 9.91 -7.90 -11.61
C ILE A 202 10.95 -6.85 -11.17
N LEU A 203 10.82 -6.29 -9.96
CA LEU A 203 11.79 -5.33 -9.44
C LEU A 203 13.16 -5.95 -9.17
N ASN A 204 13.24 -7.24 -8.86
CA ASN A 204 14.50 -7.91 -8.59
C ASN A 204 15.18 -8.48 -9.83
N ASP A 205 14.41 -8.80 -10.86
CA ASP A 205 14.92 -9.31 -12.15
C ASP A 205 15.36 -8.19 -13.09
N ALA A 206 15.00 -6.93 -12.81
CA ALA A 206 15.42 -5.78 -13.60
C ALA A 206 16.93 -5.47 -13.40
N HIS A 207 17.70 -5.50 -14.49
CA HIS A 207 19.14 -5.19 -14.54
C HIS A 207 19.39 -3.74 -14.99
#